data_AF-A0A6N2AFX6-F1
#
_entry.id   AF-A0A6N2AFX6-F1
#
_cell.length_a   1.000
_cell.length_b   1.000
_cell.length_c   1.000
_cell.angle_alpha   90.00
_cell.angle_beta   90.00
_cell.angle_gamma   90.00
#
_symmetry.space_group_name_H-M   'P 1'
#
loop_
_entity.id
_entity.type
_entity.pdbx_description
1 polymer ?
#
loop_
_entity_poly.entity_id
_entity_poly.type
_entity_poly.pdbx_seq_one_letter_code
_entity_poly.pdbx_strand_id
1 'polypeptide(L)' 'VGSSVNDQYTCSSVLKACAETKRILVGKVVHCHILRYGIHTSRIVGNSLLNMYSATCLTLDNGSDCGLV' A
#
# COMPACT_ATOMS: atom_id res chain seq x y z
N VAL A 1 13.02 17.50 2.42
CA VAL A 1 13.01 16.65 1.19
C VAL A 1 11.64 16.79 0.56
N GLY A 2 11.57 17.30 -0.66
CA GLY A 2 10.31 17.62 -1.33
C GLY A 2 9.70 16.37 -1.96
N SER A 3 8.62 15.85 -1.38
CA SER A 3 7.76 14.87 -2.03
C SER A 3 7.01 15.61 -3.13
N SER A 4 7.34 15.35 -4.39
CA SER A 4 6.68 16.00 -5.51
C SER A 4 5.28 15.38 -5.67
N VAL A 5 4.29 16.17 -6.10
CA VAL A 5 2.87 15.73 -6.15
C VAL A 5 2.69 14.45 -7.00
N ASN A 6 3.54 14.25 -8.00
CA ASN A 6 3.65 13.07 -8.86
C ASN A 6 4.01 11.76 -8.12
N ASP A 7 4.79 11.82 -7.04
CA ASP A 7 5.18 10.63 -6.28
C ASP A 7 3.96 10.00 -5.60
N GLN A 8 3.03 10.84 -5.14
CA GLN A 8 1.78 10.42 -4.52
C GLN A 8 0.87 9.69 -5.51
N TYR A 9 0.76 10.21 -6.74
CA TYR A 9 -0.02 9.56 -7.80
C TYR A 9 0.61 8.25 -8.25
N THR A 10 1.94 8.23 -8.42
CA THR A 10 2.69 7.02 -8.77
C THR A 10 2.49 5.93 -7.72
N CYS A 11 2.68 6.26 -6.43
CA CYS A 11 2.44 5.34 -5.32
C CYS A 11 0.99 4.85 -5.31
N SER A 12 0.02 5.73 -5.54
CA SER A 12 -1.40 5.36 -5.56
C SER A 12 -1.74 4.39 -6.68
N SER A 13 -1.18 4.56 -7.88
CA SER A 13 -1.34 3.63 -9.01
C SER A 13 -0.69 2.28 -8.72
N VAL A 14 0.52 2.28 -8.15
CA VAL A 14 1.20 1.03 -7.74
C VAL A 14 0.40 0.30 -6.67
N LEU A 15 -0.12 1.02 -5.67
CA LEU A 15 -0.94 0.44 -4.60
C LEU A 15 -2.26 -0.14 -5.13
N LYS A 16 -2.90 0.53 -6.10
CA LYS A 16 -4.06 -0.03 -6.80
C LYS A 16 -3.72 -1.34 -7.53
N ALA A 17 -2.64 -1.34 -8.31
CA ALA A 17 -2.19 -2.57 -8.98
C ALA A 17 -1.85 -3.69 -7.98
N CYS A 18 -1.26 -3.36 -6.82
CA CYS A 18 -1.00 -4.33 -5.74
C CYS A 18 -2.31 -4.86 -5.12
N ALA A 19 -3.34 -4.03 -5.02
CA ALA A 19 -4.67 -4.43 -4.56
C ALA A 19 -5.33 -5.41 -5.54
N GLU A 20 -5.29 -5.10 -6.85
CA GLU A 20 -5.84 -5.94 -7.91
C GLU A 20 -5.11 -7.29 -8.03
N THR A 21 -3.78 -7.27 -7.91
CA THR A 21 -2.94 -8.47 -7.96
C THR A 21 -2.84 -9.20 -6.62
N LYS A 22 -3.46 -8.68 -5.55
CA LYS A 22 -3.43 -9.22 -4.18
C LYS A 22 -2.02 -9.45 -3.62
N ARG A 23 -1.04 -8.63 -4.05
CA ARG A 23 0.38 -8.79 -3.67
C ARG A 23 0.74 -7.96 -2.44
N ILE A 24 0.42 -8.48 -1.26
CA ILE A 24 0.65 -7.78 0.02
C ILE A 24 2.13 -7.46 0.28
N LEU A 25 3.05 -8.35 -0.11
CA LEU A 25 4.50 -8.13 0.08
C LEU A 25 4.99 -6.88 -0.66
N VAL A 26 4.54 -6.69 -1.90
CA VAL A 26 4.90 -5.51 -2.70
C VAL A 26 4.28 -4.26 -2.08
N GLY A 27 3.01 -4.34 -1.66
CA GLY A 27 2.34 -3.26 -0.96
C GLY A 27 3.03 -2.82 0.33
N LYS A 28 3.58 -3.75 1.12
CA LYS A 28 4.37 -3.46 2.32
C LYS A 28 5.68 -2.73 2.00
N VAL A 29 6.40 -3.13 0.96
CA VAL A 29 7.63 -2.42 0.51
C VAL A 29 7.31 -0.98 0.10
N VAL A 30 6.22 -0.79 -0.66
CA VAL A 30 5.75 0.54 -1.07
C VAL A 30 5.32 1.37 0.14
N HIS A 31 4.65 0.77 1.13
CA HIS A 31 4.32 1.44 2.40
C HIS A 31 5.59 1.94 3.12
N CYS A 32 6.63 1.11 3.25
CA CYS A 32 7.90 1.55 3.84
C CYS A 32 8.54 2.70 3.05
N HIS A 33 8.47 2.67 1.72
CA HIS A 33 8.93 3.77 0.87
C HIS A 33 8.15 5.05 1.16
N ILE A 34 6.81 4.99 1.21
CA ILE A 34 5.94 6.13 1.51
C ILE A 34 6.27 6.75 2.88
N LEU A 35 6.52 5.93 3.91
CA LEU A 35 6.95 6.41 5.23
C LEU A 35 8.30 7.11 5.16
N ARG A 36 9.28 6.49 4.49
CA ARG A 36 10.65 7.00 4.40
C ARG A 36 10.75 8.34 3.66
N TYR A 37 9.88 8.58 2.69
CA TYR A 37 9.83 9.83 1.92
C TYR A 37 8.78 10.83 2.44
N GLY A 38 8.06 10.54 3.54
CA GLY A 38 7.06 11.45 4.12
C GLY A 38 5.78 11.63 3.28
N ILE A 39 5.55 10.74 2.32
CA ILE A 39 4.43 10.82 1.34
C ILE A 39 3.09 10.43 2.00
N HIS A 40 3.14 9.73 3.15
CA HIS A 40 1.95 9.27 3.89
C HIS A 40 1.00 10.40 4.31
N THR A 41 1.47 11.65 4.34
CA THR A 41 0.69 12.85 4.68
C THR A 41 -0.39 13.16 3.64
N SER A 42 -0.28 12.60 2.43
CA SER A 42 -1.28 12.76 1.37
C SER A 42 -2.49 11.84 1.59
N ARG A 43 -3.68 12.44 1.58
CA ARG A 43 -4.96 11.69 1.61
C ARG A 43 -5.08 10.67 0.48
N ILE A 44 -4.54 10.97 -0.70
CA ILE A 44 -4.64 10.10 -1.87
C ILE A 44 -3.92 8.78 -1.59
N VAL A 45 -2.69 8.87 -1.08
CA VAL A 45 -1.85 7.73 -0.76
C VAL A 45 -2.40 6.95 0.42
N GLY A 46 -2.90 7.63 1.46
CA GLY A 46 -3.58 6.99 2.59
C GLY A 46 -4.78 6.15 2.14
N ASN A 47 -5.61 6.69 1.24
CA ASN A 47 -6.77 5.98 0.72
C ASN A 47 -6.37 4.78 -0.16
N SER A 48 -5.35 4.93 -0.99
CA SER A 48 -4.81 3.81 -1.79
C SER A 48 -4.15 2.73 -0.93
N LEU A 49 -3.45 3.10 0.15
CA LEU A 49 -2.89 2.15 1.11
C LEU A 49 -4.00 1.37 1.79
N LEU A 50 -5.03 2.05 2.28
CA LEU A 50 -6.19 1.42 2.90
C LEU A 50 -6.85 0.44 1.92
N ASN A 51 -7.07 0.84 0.67
CA ASN A 51 -7.66 -0.01 -0.37
C ASN A 51 -6.79 -1.26 -0.66
N MET A 52 -5.46 -1.10 -0.68
CA MET A 52 -4.53 -2.21 -0.88
C MET A 52 -4.57 -3.20 0.29
N TYR A 53 -4.52 -2.69 1.52
CA TYR A 53 -4.65 -3.53 2.72
C TYR A 53 -6.03 -4.17 2.81
N SER A 54 -7.10 -3.47 2.50
CA SER A 54 -8.44 -4.06 2.51
C SER A 54 -8.58 -5.16 1.46
N ALA A 55 -8.10 -4.95 0.23
CA ALA A 55 -8.18 -5.94 -0.83
C ALA A 55 -7.31 -7.18 -0.58
N THR A 56 -6.16 -7.00 0.07
CA THR A 56 -5.25 -8.12 0.41
C THR A 56 -5.63 -8.82 1.71
N CYS A 57 -6.15 -8.09 2.71
CA CYS A 57 -6.60 -8.66 3.98
C CYS A 57 -7.93 -9.40 3.83
N LEU A 58 -8.84 -8.97 2.94
CA LEU A 58 -10.06 -9.74 2.63
C LEU A 58 -9.75 -11.10 2.00
N THR A 59 -8.52 -11.28 1.50
CA THR A 59 -8.08 -12.54 0.88
C THR A 59 -7.42 -13.48 1.87
N LEU A 60 -7.35 -13.10 3.15
CA LEU A 60 -6.96 -13.97 4.27
C LEU A 60 -8.12 -14.86 4.76
N ASP A 61 -8.98 -15.32 3.84
CA ASP A 61 -9.92 -16.42 4.10
C ASP A 61 -9.25 -17.80 3.94
N ASN A 62 -8.01 -17.88 3.43
CA ASN A 62 -7.33 -19.16 3.28
C ASN A 62 -6.21 -19.37 4.31
N GLY A 63 -6.59 -19.70 5.54
CA GLY A 63 -6.16 -20.92 6.25
C GLY A 63 -4.69 -21.32 6.45
N SER A 64 -3.66 -20.56 6.07
CA SER A 64 -2.27 -20.94 6.37
C SER A 64 -1.28 -19.79 6.22
N ASP A 65 -1.16 -18.95 7.25
CA ASP A 65 0.12 -18.71 7.91
C ASP A 65 -0.08 -17.68 9.03
N CYS A 66 -0.02 -18.20 10.23
CA CYS A 66 -0.06 -17.48 11.48
C CYS A 66 1.24 -16.70 11.66
N GLY A 67 1.15 -15.41 11.99
CA GLY A 67 2.26 -14.69 12.61
C GLY A 67 2.37 -13.24 12.18
N LEU A 68 1.96 -12.36 13.10
CA LEU A 68 2.30 -10.93 13.18
C LEU A 68 1.36 -9.99 12.40
N VAL A 69 0.12 -9.93 12.89
CA VAL A 69 -0.44 -8.63 13.31
C VAL A 69 0.23 -8.20 14.61
#